data_AF-A0A4V1UF71-F1
#
_entry.id   AF-A0A4V1UF71-F1
#
_cell.length_a   1.000
_cell.length_b   1.000
_cell.length_c   1.000
_cell.angle_alpha   90.00
_cell.angle_beta   90.00
_cell.angle_gamma   90.00
#
_symmetry.space_group_name_H-M   'P 1'
#
loop_
_entity.id
_entity.type
_entity.pdbx_description
1 polymer ?
#
loop_
_entity_poly.entity_id
_entity_poly.type
_entity_poly.pdbx_seq_one_letter_code
_entity_poly.pdbx_strand_id
1 'polypeptide(L)'
;MPTDTSGFSQFTAAQIAVALQSMAAWSDVANITFVRVSDAGSQYSNNATMLFGNYAEGQSGAAAFAYLPGGMPGATGTGSAAGDVWINSSLSYNANPVLYGYGTQTLLHEIGHAIGLSHPAAYNASAGVNITYDQHAIYFEDSRQYTVMSYFSETNTGAVFNNRYASAPLMDDIAAAQRLYGANTTTRTGDTVYGFNSNAGQPWFQAGTAASPLIFAVWDAGGVDTFDFSGYAMPQVIDLRQGAFSNVGGMVGNVSIAIGVTIENAIGGTGADTIRGNSADNTITGNGGADVIDGGLGTDTVVFSGPRAN
;
A
#
# COMPACT_ATOMS: atom_id res chain seq x y z
N MET A 1 8.77 -11.11 -24.67
CA MET A 1 9.70 -11.48 -23.58
C MET A 1 11.08 -10.91 -23.92
N PRO A 2 11.77 -10.29 -22.95
CA PRO A 2 13.13 -9.76 -23.13
C PRO A 2 14.15 -10.86 -23.44
N THR A 3 15.19 -10.51 -24.17
CA THR A 3 16.20 -11.46 -24.70
C THR A 3 17.13 -12.04 -23.65
N ASP A 4 17.20 -11.43 -22.48
CA ASP A 4 18.01 -11.83 -21.32
C ASP A 4 17.24 -12.68 -20.29
N THR A 5 16.01 -13.09 -20.64
CA THR A 5 15.17 -13.98 -19.82
C THR A 5 14.74 -15.21 -20.59
N SER A 6 14.33 -16.26 -19.87
CA SER A 6 13.92 -17.56 -20.41
C SER A 6 12.77 -18.16 -19.57
N GLY A 7 12.10 -19.17 -20.11
CA GLY A 7 11.04 -19.90 -19.40
C GLY A 7 9.74 -19.11 -19.25
N PHE A 8 9.29 -18.48 -20.33
CA PHE A 8 8.00 -17.76 -20.36
C PHE A 8 6.86 -18.64 -19.83
N SER A 9 6.04 -18.06 -18.98
CA SER A 9 4.71 -18.60 -18.69
C SER A 9 3.69 -17.48 -18.51
N GLN A 10 2.42 -17.80 -18.78
CA GLN A 10 1.31 -16.88 -18.51
C GLN A 10 1.07 -16.80 -17.01
N PHE A 11 0.52 -15.67 -16.55
CA PHE A 11 0.09 -15.55 -15.16
C PHE A 11 -0.98 -16.60 -14.82
N THR A 12 -0.86 -17.16 -13.62
CA THR A 12 -1.89 -18.02 -13.03
C THR A 12 -3.11 -17.17 -12.61
N ALA A 13 -4.24 -17.83 -12.32
CA ALA A 13 -5.43 -17.13 -11.81
C ALA A 13 -5.15 -16.34 -10.52
N ALA A 14 -4.29 -16.86 -9.63
CA ALA A 14 -3.90 -16.17 -8.41
C ALA A 14 -3.07 -14.91 -8.70
N GLN A 15 -2.10 -14.99 -9.61
CA GLN A 15 -1.31 -13.83 -10.04
C GLN A 15 -2.17 -12.78 -10.74
N ILE A 16 -3.12 -13.19 -11.59
CA ILE A 16 -4.09 -12.28 -12.21
C ILE A 16 -4.94 -11.56 -11.16
N ALA A 17 -5.45 -12.29 -10.16
CA ALA A 17 -6.26 -11.69 -9.09
C ALA A 17 -5.48 -10.63 -8.31
N VAL A 18 -4.23 -10.93 -7.93
CA VAL A 18 -3.37 -9.97 -7.22
C VAL A 18 -2.98 -8.80 -8.11
N ALA A 19 -2.67 -9.01 -9.39
CA ALA A 19 -2.35 -7.91 -10.31
C ALA A 19 -3.52 -6.93 -10.48
N LEU A 20 -4.75 -7.44 -10.64
CA LEU A 20 -5.95 -6.62 -10.72
C LEU A 20 -6.20 -5.85 -9.41
N GLN A 21 -5.94 -6.50 -8.28
CA GLN A 21 -6.05 -5.88 -6.97
C GLN A 21 -5.01 -4.75 -6.77
N SER A 22 -3.75 -4.96 -7.18
CA SER A 22 -2.70 -3.94 -7.16
C SER A 22 -2.99 -2.78 -8.11
N MET A 23 -3.56 -3.04 -9.29
CA MET A 23 -4.04 -2.00 -10.20
C MET A 23 -5.15 -1.16 -9.56
N ALA A 24 -6.12 -1.81 -8.91
CA ALA A 24 -7.17 -1.11 -8.17
C ALA A 24 -6.60 -0.24 -7.04
N ALA A 25 -5.56 -0.71 -6.33
CA ALA A 25 -4.89 0.07 -5.29
C ALA A 25 -4.25 1.37 -5.84
N TRP A 26 -3.66 1.34 -7.04
CA TRP A 26 -3.16 2.54 -7.71
C TRP A 26 -4.28 3.45 -8.24
N SER A 27 -5.34 2.87 -8.81
CA SER A 27 -6.53 3.62 -9.27
C SER A 27 -7.29 4.29 -8.14
N ASP A 28 -7.28 3.71 -6.93
CA ASP A 28 -7.92 4.30 -5.76
C ASP A 28 -7.29 5.66 -5.42
N VAL A 29 -5.98 5.82 -5.60
CA VAL A 29 -5.23 6.98 -5.09
C VAL A 29 -4.96 8.05 -6.14
N ALA A 30 -4.93 7.69 -7.42
CA ALA A 30 -4.60 8.60 -8.53
C ALA A 30 -5.58 8.42 -9.72
N ASN A 31 -5.71 9.43 -10.58
CA ASN A 31 -6.61 9.38 -11.75
C ASN A 31 -6.07 8.47 -12.86
N ILE A 32 -5.99 7.17 -12.58
CA ILE A 32 -5.55 6.12 -13.48
C ILE A 32 -6.68 5.12 -13.60
N THR A 33 -7.03 4.76 -14.84
CA THR A 33 -8.03 3.72 -15.11
C THR A 33 -7.36 2.55 -15.81
N PHE A 34 -7.30 1.39 -15.15
CA PHE A 34 -6.87 0.16 -15.78
C PHE A 34 -8.06 -0.58 -16.40
N VAL A 35 -7.96 -0.90 -17.69
CA VAL A 35 -8.97 -1.66 -18.42
C VAL A 35 -8.33 -2.95 -18.91
N ARG A 36 -8.81 -4.09 -18.39
CA ARG A 36 -8.33 -5.40 -18.82
C ARG A 36 -8.78 -5.68 -20.26
N VAL A 37 -7.82 -6.02 -21.12
CA VAL A 37 -8.07 -6.47 -22.50
C VAL A 37 -7.93 -7.99 -22.58
N SER A 38 -8.88 -8.63 -23.24
CA SER A 38 -8.90 -10.07 -23.48
C SER A 38 -9.27 -10.36 -24.92
N ASP A 39 -8.60 -11.33 -25.56
CA ASP A 39 -8.99 -11.80 -26.88
C ASP A 39 -10.22 -12.72 -26.79
N ALA A 40 -11.03 -12.80 -27.85
CA ALA A 40 -12.25 -13.60 -27.84
C ALA A 40 -11.97 -15.07 -27.49
N GLY A 41 -12.59 -15.57 -26.41
CA GLY A 41 -12.41 -16.94 -25.92
C GLY A 41 -11.12 -17.18 -25.11
N SER A 42 -10.37 -16.14 -24.77
CA SER A 42 -9.12 -16.21 -24.00
C SER A 42 -9.16 -15.29 -22.79
N GLN A 43 -8.59 -15.70 -21.66
CA GLN A 43 -8.37 -14.81 -20.51
C GLN A 43 -7.13 -13.90 -20.66
N TYR A 44 -6.41 -14.07 -21.77
CA TYR A 44 -5.14 -13.40 -22.10
C TYR A 44 -5.26 -12.65 -23.42
N SER A 45 -4.44 -11.62 -23.59
CA SER A 45 -4.29 -10.87 -24.84
C SER A 45 -2.87 -10.33 -24.96
N ASN A 46 -2.41 -10.14 -26.20
CA ASN A 46 -1.19 -9.36 -26.50
C ASN A 46 -1.53 -7.94 -27.01
N ASN A 47 -2.82 -7.54 -26.96
CA ASN A 47 -3.32 -6.29 -27.53
C ASN A 47 -3.60 -5.24 -26.44
N ALA A 48 -2.69 -5.10 -25.48
CA ALA A 48 -2.80 -4.13 -24.39
C ALA A 48 -1.61 -3.16 -24.37
N THR A 49 -1.80 -2.00 -23.74
CA THR A 49 -0.72 -1.02 -23.48
C THR A 49 0.31 -1.54 -22.48
N MET A 50 -0.12 -2.41 -21.56
CA MET A 50 0.73 -3.03 -20.55
C MET A 50 0.48 -4.53 -20.57
N LEU A 51 1.54 -5.32 -20.75
CA LEU A 51 1.47 -6.78 -20.68
C LEU A 51 2.10 -7.30 -19.39
N PHE A 52 1.59 -8.42 -18.92
CA PHE A 52 2.04 -9.10 -17.70
C PHE A 52 2.43 -10.53 -18.03
N GLY A 53 3.66 -10.91 -17.69
CA GLY A 53 4.18 -12.23 -18.00
C GLY A 53 5.15 -12.75 -16.94
N ASN A 54 5.27 -14.07 -16.84
CA ASN A 54 6.30 -14.69 -16.01
C ASN A 54 7.53 -15.02 -16.85
N TYR A 55 8.68 -15.07 -16.17
CA TYR A 55 9.89 -15.75 -16.62
C TYR A 55 10.37 -16.71 -15.52
N ALA A 56 11.18 -17.71 -15.87
CA ALA A 56 11.74 -18.68 -14.92
C ALA A 56 13.25 -18.54 -14.73
N GLU A 57 13.94 -18.03 -15.74
CA GLU A 57 15.39 -17.82 -15.72
C GLU A 57 15.72 -16.41 -16.24
N GLY A 58 16.72 -15.78 -15.64
CA GLY A 58 17.17 -14.43 -15.97
C GLY A 58 18.37 -14.05 -15.13
N GLN A 59 18.58 -12.75 -14.94
CA GLN A 59 19.66 -12.24 -14.10
C GLN A 59 19.58 -12.84 -12.69
N SER A 60 20.72 -13.32 -12.17
CA SER A 60 20.80 -13.87 -10.82
C SER A 60 20.35 -12.84 -9.78
N GLY A 61 19.46 -13.25 -8.88
CA GLY A 61 18.89 -12.39 -7.84
C GLY A 61 17.71 -11.52 -8.28
N ALA A 62 17.33 -11.51 -9.55
CA ALA A 62 16.16 -10.75 -10.02
C ALA A 62 14.86 -11.45 -9.62
N ALA A 63 14.01 -10.73 -8.88
CA ALA A 63 12.67 -11.19 -8.50
C ALA A 63 11.61 -10.80 -9.52
N ALA A 64 11.78 -9.65 -10.17
CA ALA A 64 10.89 -9.09 -11.16
C ALA A 64 11.58 -7.88 -11.83
N PHE A 65 10.95 -7.34 -12.86
CA PHE A 65 11.26 -6.04 -13.43
C PHE A 65 10.09 -5.54 -14.28
N ALA A 66 10.08 -4.24 -14.55
CA ALA A 66 9.13 -3.62 -15.47
C ALA A 66 9.82 -2.52 -16.28
N TYR A 67 9.17 -2.14 -17.38
CA TYR A 67 9.60 -1.01 -18.18
C TYR A 67 8.77 0.23 -17.82
N LEU A 68 9.44 1.38 -17.65
CA LEU A 68 8.79 2.68 -17.57
C LEU A 68 7.90 2.93 -18.82
N PRO A 69 6.89 3.81 -18.74
CA PRO A 69 5.93 4.04 -19.83
C PRO A 69 6.52 4.66 -21.10
N GLY A 70 7.84 4.91 -21.19
CA GLY A 70 8.48 5.39 -22.43
C GLY A 70 8.31 6.88 -22.72
N GLY A 71 8.09 7.71 -21.70
CA GLY A 71 7.86 9.15 -21.77
C GLY A 71 6.49 9.56 -21.19
N MET A 72 6.09 10.82 -21.36
CA MET A 72 4.72 11.29 -21.09
C MET A 72 4.11 11.89 -22.37
N PRO A 73 2.96 11.39 -22.87
CA PRO A 73 2.01 10.49 -22.20
C PRO A 73 2.33 8.98 -22.24
N GLY A 74 3.55 8.60 -22.67
CA GLY A 74 4.00 7.20 -22.73
C GLY A 74 3.71 6.52 -24.07
N ALA A 75 4.42 5.45 -24.38
CA ALA A 75 4.21 4.64 -25.57
C ALA A 75 3.02 3.69 -25.36
N THR A 76 1.99 3.82 -26.19
CA THR A 76 0.71 3.08 -26.04
C THR A 76 0.49 1.98 -27.07
N GLY A 77 1.46 1.74 -27.95
CA GLY A 77 1.36 0.71 -28.97
C GLY A 77 1.53 -0.69 -28.38
N THR A 78 0.70 -1.65 -28.81
CA THR A 78 0.72 -3.04 -28.33
C THR A 78 2.00 -3.81 -28.64
N GLY A 79 2.83 -3.31 -29.55
CA GLY A 79 4.17 -3.84 -29.83
C GLY A 79 5.30 -3.19 -29.03
N SER A 80 4.98 -2.21 -28.18
CA SER A 80 5.94 -1.56 -27.28
C SER A 80 6.13 -2.39 -26.02
N ALA A 81 7.36 -2.48 -25.52
CA ALA A 81 7.63 -3.08 -24.21
C ALA A 81 7.39 -2.10 -23.03
N ALA A 82 7.20 -0.81 -23.32
CA ALA A 82 6.98 0.20 -22.29
C ALA A 82 5.72 -0.12 -21.46
N GLY A 83 5.85 -0.14 -20.13
CA GLY A 83 4.77 -0.54 -19.23
C GLY A 83 4.62 -2.04 -19.02
N ASP A 84 5.35 -2.90 -19.73
CA ASP A 84 5.30 -4.35 -19.50
C ASP A 84 5.93 -4.71 -18.15
N VAL A 85 5.31 -5.68 -17.48
CA VAL A 85 5.69 -6.20 -16.16
C VAL A 85 6.06 -7.68 -16.27
N TRP A 86 7.22 -8.03 -15.72
CA TRP A 86 7.79 -9.38 -15.77
C TRP A 86 8.10 -9.90 -14.37
N ILE A 87 7.52 -11.04 -14.00
CA ILE A 87 7.67 -11.64 -12.66
C ILE A 87 8.47 -12.95 -12.75
N ASN A 88 9.44 -13.14 -11.86
CA ASN A 88 10.16 -14.42 -11.77
C ASN A 88 9.30 -15.46 -11.06
N SER A 89 8.69 -16.38 -11.81
CA SER A 89 7.81 -17.42 -11.26
C SER A 89 8.55 -18.61 -10.65
N SER A 90 9.89 -18.67 -10.74
CA SER A 90 10.67 -19.69 -10.02
C SER A 90 10.70 -19.44 -8.50
N LEU A 91 10.39 -18.21 -8.08
CA LEU A 91 10.33 -17.81 -6.68
C LEU A 91 8.92 -18.10 -6.14
N SER A 92 8.84 -18.91 -5.09
CA SER A 92 7.56 -19.44 -4.58
C SER A 92 6.57 -18.35 -4.17
N TYR A 93 7.05 -17.25 -3.60
CA TYR A 93 6.24 -16.10 -3.20
C TYR A 93 5.67 -15.32 -4.39
N ASN A 94 6.32 -15.35 -5.55
CA ASN A 94 5.83 -14.74 -6.80
C ASN A 94 4.87 -15.66 -7.54
N ALA A 95 5.09 -16.98 -7.48
CA ALA A 95 4.19 -17.96 -8.06
C ALA A 95 2.85 -18.03 -7.32
N ASN A 96 2.87 -17.82 -5.99
CA ASN A 96 1.71 -17.88 -5.11
C ASN A 96 1.63 -16.62 -4.23
N PRO A 97 1.32 -15.45 -4.82
CA PRO A 97 1.24 -14.21 -4.04
C PRO A 97 0.05 -14.25 -3.09
N VAL A 98 0.25 -13.72 -1.88
CA VAL A 98 -0.75 -13.64 -0.82
C VAL A 98 -0.78 -12.24 -0.23
N LEU A 99 -1.92 -11.83 0.34
CA LEU A 99 -2.04 -10.54 1.02
C LEU A 99 -0.97 -10.42 2.12
N TYR A 100 -0.34 -9.24 2.20
CA TYR A 100 0.80 -8.93 3.06
C TYR A 100 2.09 -9.71 2.79
N GLY A 101 2.16 -10.46 1.69
CA GLY A 101 3.33 -11.20 1.25
C GLY A 101 4.19 -10.43 0.25
N TYR A 102 5.48 -10.80 0.16
CA TYR A 102 6.44 -10.11 -0.69
C TYR A 102 6.11 -10.19 -2.19
N GLY A 103 5.52 -11.28 -2.68
CA GLY A 103 5.11 -11.38 -4.09
C GLY A 103 3.99 -10.41 -4.47
N THR A 104 3.08 -10.10 -3.54
CA THR A 104 2.06 -9.06 -3.74
C THR A 104 2.70 -7.68 -3.79
N GLN A 105 3.63 -7.37 -2.87
CA GLN A 105 4.37 -6.11 -2.91
C GLN A 105 5.23 -5.99 -4.18
N THR A 106 5.82 -7.09 -4.65
CA THR A 106 6.59 -7.12 -5.91
C THR A 106 5.71 -6.75 -7.10
N LEU A 107 4.53 -7.36 -7.25
CA LEU A 107 3.58 -6.99 -8.32
C LEU A 107 3.17 -5.52 -8.23
N LEU A 108 2.84 -5.05 -7.03
CA LEU A 108 2.47 -3.65 -6.80
C LEU A 108 3.60 -2.68 -7.18
N HIS A 109 4.84 -3.02 -6.81
CA HIS A 109 6.07 -2.28 -7.11
C HIS A 109 6.32 -2.21 -8.62
N GLU A 110 6.26 -3.34 -9.32
CA GLU A 110 6.47 -3.35 -10.77
C GLU A 110 5.38 -2.59 -11.54
N ILE A 111 4.13 -2.60 -11.04
CA ILE A 111 3.08 -1.74 -11.59
C ILE A 111 3.42 -0.26 -11.35
N GLY A 112 3.99 0.07 -10.19
CA GLY A 112 4.54 1.41 -9.90
C GLY A 112 5.54 1.86 -10.96
N HIS A 113 6.49 1.00 -11.34
CA HIS A 113 7.39 1.25 -12.46
C HIS A 113 6.65 1.42 -13.79
N ALA A 114 5.69 0.54 -14.10
CA ALA A 114 4.94 0.62 -15.35
C ALA A 114 4.12 1.91 -15.49
N ILE A 115 3.72 2.53 -14.38
CA ILE A 115 3.09 3.86 -14.33
C ILE A 115 4.09 5.01 -14.05
N GLY A 116 5.38 4.76 -14.17
CA GLY A 116 6.39 5.82 -14.21
C GLY A 116 7.06 6.19 -12.89
N LEU A 117 6.84 5.46 -11.79
CA LEU A 117 7.62 5.63 -10.57
C LEU A 117 8.98 4.96 -10.72
N SER A 118 10.01 5.55 -10.13
CA SER A 118 11.35 4.94 -10.02
C SER A 118 11.59 4.48 -8.59
N HIS A 119 12.66 3.73 -8.36
CA HIS A 119 13.17 3.60 -7.01
C HIS A 119 13.48 4.99 -6.42
N PRO A 120 13.39 5.15 -5.09
CA PRO A 120 13.73 6.38 -4.38
C PRO A 120 15.12 6.96 -4.69
N ALA A 121 16.07 6.10 -5.06
CA ALA A 121 17.41 6.50 -5.48
C ALA A 121 17.94 5.62 -6.63
N ALA A 122 19.11 5.99 -7.16
CA ALA A 122 19.76 5.29 -8.27
C ALA A 122 20.46 4.00 -7.81
N TYR A 123 19.68 2.97 -7.47
CA TYR A 123 20.14 1.61 -7.23
C TYR A 123 19.29 0.60 -8.01
N ASN A 124 19.89 -0.51 -8.41
CA ASN A 124 19.21 -1.60 -9.13
C ASN A 124 19.82 -2.94 -8.73
N ALA A 125 18.97 -3.92 -8.43
CA ALA A 125 19.41 -5.27 -8.11
C ALA A 125 20.24 -5.85 -9.28
N SER A 126 21.46 -6.29 -8.99
CA SER A 126 22.33 -6.91 -9.98
C SER A 126 23.30 -7.90 -9.34
N ALA A 127 23.77 -8.86 -10.15
CA ALA A 127 24.63 -9.93 -9.67
C ALA A 127 25.93 -9.35 -9.08
N GLY A 128 26.22 -9.70 -7.82
CA GLY A 128 27.42 -9.25 -7.11
C GLY A 128 27.36 -7.83 -6.56
N VAL A 129 26.25 -7.11 -6.72
CA VAL A 129 26.05 -5.78 -6.13
C VAL A 129 25.35 -5.92 -4.79
N ASN A 130 25.99 -5.41 -3.73
CA ASN A 130 25.41 -5.36 -2.39
C ASN A 130 24.79 -3.98 -2.16
N ILE A 131 23.46 -3.90 -2.18
CA ILE A 131 22.70 -2.67 -1.94
C ILE A 131 22.30 -2.66 -0.46
N THR A 132 22.72 -1.61 0.26
CA THR A 132 22.43 -1.41 1.68
C THR A 132 21.91 0.01 1.92
N TYR A 133 21.04 0.16 2.93
CA TYR A 133 20.40 1.44 3.26
C TYR A 133 21.44 2.52 3.55
N ASP A 134 22.36 2.26 4.48
CA ASP A 134 23.41 3.20 4.90
C ASP A 134 24.28 3.75 3.76
N GLN A 135 24.41 3.01 2.67
CA GLN A 135 25.29 3.37 1.55
C GLN A 135 24.55 3.95 0.35
N HIS A 136 23.26 3.62 0.16
CA HIS A 136 22.56 3.87 -1.10
C HIS A 136 21.25 4.64 -0.94
N ALA A 137 20.67 4.72 0.25
CA ALA A 137 19.56 5.63 0.52
C ALA A 137 20.07 7.09 0.44
N ILE A 138 19.34 7.96 -0.27
CA ILE A 138 19.71 9.37 -0.41
C ILE A 138 18.89 10.31 0.50
N TYR A 139 17.86 9.79 1.15
CA TYR A 139 17.06 10.45 2.17
C TYR A 139 16.57 9.43 3.20
N PHE A 140 16.18 9.89 4.39
CA PHE A 140 15.85 9.00 5.51
C PHE A 140 14.64 8.12 5.20
N GLU A 141 13.62 8.67 4.58
CA GLU A 141 12.36 7.99 4.30
C GLU A 141 12.43 6.97 3.13
N ASP A 142 13.61 6.70 2.57
CA ASP A 142 13.82 5.60 1.60
C ASP A 142 13.72 4.24 2.31
N SER A 143 12.51 3.83 2.64
CA SER A 143 12.21 2.53 3.22
C SER A 143 10.80 2.08 2.87
N ARG A 144 10.56 0.79 3.04
CA ARG A 144 9.23 0.16 2.90
C ARG A 144 8.22 0.60 3.97
N GLN A 145 8.58 1.53 4.86
CA GLN A 145 7.61 2.26 5.69
C GLN A 145 6.88 3.34 4.88
N TYR A 146 7.55 3.98 3.92
CA TYR A 146 7.05 5.17 3.22
C TYR A 146 6.67 4.90 1.76
N THR A 147 7.38 3.97 1.10
CA THR A 147 7.20 3.66 -0.32
C THR A 147 7.45 2.18 -0.61
N VAL A 148 6.55 1.57 -1.37
CA VAL A 148 6.75 0.20 -1.89
C VAL A 148 7.83 0.15 -2.97
N MET A 149 8.26 1.31 -3.48
CA MET A 149 9.37 1.43 -4.45
C MET A 149 10.75 1.27 -3.81
N SER A 150 10.85 1.27 -2.47
CA SER A 150 12.12 1.10 -1.77
C SER A 150 12.56 -0.37 -1.67
N TYR A 151 13.88 -0.59 -1.73
CA TYR A 151 14.48 -1.88 -1.43
C TYR A 151 14.71 -2.10 0.06
N PHE A 152 14.65 -1.05 0.87
CA PHE A 152 15.08 -1.11 2.27
C PHE A 152 13.92 -1.45 3.20
N SER A 153 14.19 -2.30 4.19
CA SER A 153 13.19 -2.64 5.22
C SER A 153 12.74 -1.38 5.96
N GLU A 154 11.47 -1.37 6.34
CA GLU A 154 10.83 -0.41 7.23
C GLU A 154 11.58 -0.22 8.56
N THR A 155 12.32 -1.23 8.99
CA THR A 155 13.13 -1.18 10.24
C THR A 155 14.27 -0.17 10.17
N ASN A 156 14.77 0.18 8.97
CA ASN A 156 15.79 1.21 8.82
C ASN A 156 15.31 2.61 9.25
N THR A 157 13.99 2.82 9.26
CA THR A 157 13.34 4.07 9.66
C THR A 157 12.53 3.92 10.96
N GLY A 158 12.68 2.80 11.66
CA GLY A 158 12.10 2.56 12.99
C GLY A 158 10.71 1.93 13.00
N ALA A 159 10.12 1.63 11.85
CA ALA A 159 8.89 0.85 11.77
C ALA A 159 9.15 -0.65 12.02
N VAL A 160 8.08 -1.38 12.37
CA VAL A 160 8.13 -2.83 12.62
C VAL A 160 6.87 -3.47 12.07
N PHE A 161 6.97 -4.19 10.94
CA PHE A 161 5.83 -4.83 10.29
C PHE A 161 5.74 -6.34 10.54
N ASN A 162 6.58 -6.89 11.43
CA ASN A 162 6.59 -8.31 11.79
C ASN A 162 6.73 -9.25 10.57
N ASN A 163 7.68 -8.94 9.67
CA ASN A 163 7.95 -9.68 8.43
C ASN A 163 6.78 -9.72 7.42
N ARG A 164 6.00 -8.65 7.39
CA ARG A 164 4.90 -8.45 6.44
C ARG A 164 5.18 -7.26 5.54
N TYR A 165 4.50 -7.24 4.40
CA TYR A 165 4.73 -6.27 3.35
C TYR A 165 3.43 -5.53 3.01
N ALA A 166 3.52 -4.24 2.70
CA ALA A 166 2.34 -3.48 2.25
C ALA A 166 1.78 -4.08 0.95
N SER A 167 0.44 -4.10 0.84
CA SER A 167 -0.27 -4.61 -0.35
C SER A 167 -0.99 -3.52 -1.15
N ALA A 168 -0.75 -2.26 -0.79
CA ALA A 168 -1.26 -1.06 -1.45
C ALA A 168 -0.17 0.04 -1.41
N PRO A 169 -0.27 1.08 -2.28
CA PRO A 169 0.64 2.21 -2.24
C PRO A 169 0.74 2.83 -0.85
N LEU A 170 1.96 3.15 -0.42
CA LEU A 170 2.24 3.85 0.83
C LEU A 170 2.29 5.37 0.62
N MET A 171 2.56 6.13 1.67
CA MET A 171 2.37 7.57 1.68
C MET A 171 3.13 8.32 0.57
N ASP A 172 4.39 7.97 0.32
CA ASP A 172 5.20 8.61 -0.72
C ASP A 172 4.81 8.11 -2.12
N ASP A 173 4.33 6.87 -2.24
CA ASP A 173 3.80 6.32 -3.48
C ASP A 173 2.53 7.07 -3.91
N ILE A 174 1.63 7.33 -2.96
CA ILE A 174 0.40 8.09 -3.18
C ILE A 174 0.76 9.49 -3.68
N ALA A 175 1.64 10.20 -2.95
CA ALA A 175 2.06 11.54 -3.36
C ALA A 175 2.72 11.55 -4.76
N ALA A 176 3.56 10.56 -5.06
CA ALA A 176 4.21 10.43 -6.35
C ALA A 176 3.23 10.14 -7.49
N ALA A 177 2.32 9.17 -7.33
CA ALA A 177 1.32 8.86 -8.35
C ALA A 177 0.36 10.05 -8.58
N GLN A 178 -0.08 10.71 -7.51
CA GLN A 178 -0.92 11.90 -7.61
C GLN A 178 -0.19 13.08 -8.27
N ARG A 179 1.13 13.20 -8.10
CA ARG A 179 1.92 14.20 -8.82
C ARG A 179 1.93 13.96 -10.34
N LEU A 180 1.94 12.71 -10.78
CA LEU A 180 1.97 12.35 -12.20
C LEU A 180 0.58 12.41 -12.84
N TYR A 181 -0.45 11.96 -12.13
CA TYR A 181 -1.78 11.70 -12.70
C TYR A 181 -2.91 12.54 -12.07
N GLY A 182 -2.64 13.26 -10.98
CA GLY A 182 -3.67 13.91 -10.18
C GLY A 182 -4.32 12.95 -9.18
N ALA A 183 -4.77 13.49 -8.06
CA ALA A 183 -5.52 12.76 -7.03
C ALA A 183 -6.88 12.28 -7.53
N ASN A 184 -7.26 11.05 -7.18
CA ASN A 184 -8.60 10.54 -7.46
C ASN A 184 -9.58 11.01 -6.37
N THR A 185 -10.33 12.07 -6.68
CA THR A 185 -11.29 12.69 -5.75
C THR A 185 -12.66 12.03 -5.76
N THR A 186 -12.79 10.84 -6.34
CA THR A 186 -14.04 10.06 -6.37
C THR A 186 -13.99 8.80 -5.51
N THR A 187 -12.81 8.48 -4.99
CA THR A 187 -12.59 7.32 -4.13
C THR A 187 -13.14 7.59 -2.73
N ARG A 188 -14.09 6.75 -2.30
CA ARG A 188 -14.59 6.69 -0.92
C ARG A 188 -15.18 8.00 -0.37
N THR A 189 -15.84 8.82 -1.19
CA THR A 189 -16.40 10.14 -0.81
C THR A 189 -17.56 10.15 0.22
N GLY A 190 -17.80 9.06 0.94
CA GLY A 190 -18.81 8.98 1.99
C GLY A 190 -18.20 8.31 3.22
N ASP A 191 -18.96 8.27 4.31
CA ASP A 191 -18.46 7.81 5.62
C ASP A 191 -17.83 6.41 5.56
N THR A 192 -16.50 6.36 5.71
CA THR A 192 -15.70 5.15 5.55
C THR A 192 -15.10 4.71 6.88
N VAL A 193 -15.23 3.43 7.17
CA VAL A 193 -14.57 2.75 8.29
C VAL A 193 -13.39 1.94 7.76
N TYR A 194 -12.22 2.15 8.36
CA TYR A 194 -10.98 1.42 8.11
C TYR A 194 -10.59 0.59 9.34
N GLY A 195 -10.09 -0.62 9.14
CA GLY A 195 -9.75 -1.56 10.20
C GLY A 195 -10.86 -2.59 10.45
N PHE A 196 -11.27 -2.75 11.71
CA PHE A 196 -12.42 -3.57 12.07
C PHE A 196 -13.71 -2.95 11.52
N ASN A 197 -14.71 -3.78 11.24
CA ASN A 197 -16.00 -3.34 10.69
C ASN A 197 -15.89 -2.52 9.39
N SER A 198 -14.78 -2.68 8.66
CA SER A 198 -14.50 -1.85 7.49
C SER A 198 -15.55 -1.99 6.39
N ASN A 199 -15.96 -0.84 5.85
CA ASN A 199 -16.76 -0.72 4.62
C ASN A 199 -15.94 -0.15 3.44
N ALA A 200 -14.61 0.00 3.59
CA ALA A 200 -13.72 0.61 2.59
C ALA A 200 -13.57 -0.21 1.29
N GLY A 201 -14.12 -1.44 1.26
CA GLY A 201 -14.19 -2.29 0.08
C GLY A 201 -12.89 -2.99 -0.31
N GLN A 202 -11.75 -2.61 0.28
CA GLN A 202 -10.44 -3.17 -0.03
C GLN A 202 -9.91 -4.06 1.10
N PRO A 203 -9.31 -5.23 0.79
CA PRO A 203 -8.89 -6.20 1.81
C PRO A 203 -7.68 -5.75 2.64
N TRP A 204 -6.86 -4.81 2.16
CA TRP A 204 -5.75 -4.24 2.94
C TRP A 204 -6.21 -3.22 4.01
N PHE A 205 -7.47 -2.78 3.95
CA PHE A 205 -8.09 -1.95 4.97
C PHE A 205 -8.90 -2.75 5.99
N GLN A 206 -9.06 -4.07 5.80
CA GLN A 206 -9.95 -4.89 6.62
C GLN A 206 -9.20 -5.68 7.70
N ALA A 207 -9.63 -5.53 8.95
CA ALA A 207 -9.29 -6.42 10.06
C ALA A 207 -10.50 -7.27 10.45
N GLY A 208 -10.35 -8.60 10.45
CA GLY A 208 -11.41 -9.54 10.83
C GLY A 208 -11.19 -10.20 12.20
N THR A 209 -9.96 -10.14 12.72
CA THR A 209 -9.58 -10.76 14.00
C THR A 209 -8.49 -9.93 14.67
N ALA A 210 -8.26 -10.16 15.97
CA ALA A 210 -7.16 -9.54 16.72
C ALA A 210 -5.75 -9.85 16.16
N ALA A 211 -5.62 -10.87 15.29
CA ALA A 211 -4.37 -11.24 14.62
C ALA A 211 -4.26 -10.70 13.19
N SER A 212 -5.30 -10.05 12.67
CA SER A 212 -5.29 -9.44 11.34
C SER A 212 -4.23 -8.33 11.31
N PRO A 213 -3.25 -8.36 10.39
CA PRO A 213 -2.34 -7.24 10.23
C PRO A 213 -2.99 -6.11 9.43
N LEU A 214 -2.56 -4.88 9.68
CA LEU A 214 -2.89 -3.71 8.88
C LEU A 214 -1.59 -3.00 8.51
N ILE A 215 -1.33 -2.83 7.21
CA ILE A 215 -0.19 -2.07 6.69
C ILE A 215 -0.68 -1.27 5.48
N PHE A 216 -0.98 0.01 5.69
CA PHE A 216 -1.54 0.87 4.65
C PHE A 216 -1.29 2.36 4.91
N ALA A 217 -1.29 3.15 3.84
CA ALA A 217 -1.54 4.58 3.89
C ALA A 217 -2.97 4.83 3.38
N VAL A 218 -3.80 5.55 4.13
CA VAL A 218 -5.17 5.83 3.69
C VAL A 218 -5.18 6.98 2.69
N TRP A 219 -5.90 6.77 1.58
CA TRP A 219 -6.42 7.81 0.71
C TRP A 219 -7.93 7.82 0.81
N ASP A 220 -8.52 8.96 1.16
CA ASP A 220 -9.95 9.17 1.21
C ASP A 220 -10.26 10.55 0.62
N ALA A 221 -11.30 10.66 -0.20
CA ALA A 221 -11.68 11.90 -0.87
C ALA A 221 -12.79 12.67 -0.12
N GLY A 222 -13.31 12.15 0.98
CA GLY A 222 -14.18 12.87 1.90
C GLY A 222 -15.28 12.01 2.50
N GLY A 223 -16.02 12.58 3.46
CA GLY A 223 -16.94 11.82 4.29
C GLY A 223 -16.66 12.15 5.75
N VAL A 224 -17.28 11.39 6.66
CA VAL A 224 -16.89 11.36 8.07
C VAL A 224 -16.35 9.96 8.38
N ASP A 225 -15.03 9.86 8.43
CA ASP A 225 -14.32 8.60 8.37
C ASP A 225 -13.84 8.15 9.76
N THR A 226 -13.67 6.84 9.91
CA THR A 226 -13.31 6.22 11.19
C THR A 226 -12.18 5.23 11.03
N PHE A 227 -11.12 5.41 11.82
CA PHE A 227 -10.18 4.35 12.14
C PHE A 227 -10.74 3.51 13.28
N ASP A 228 -11.24 2.31 12.96
CA ASP A 228 -11.74 1.34 13.92
C ASP A 228 -10.68 0.27 14.18
N PHE A 229 -9.97 0.41 15.30
CA PHE A 229 -8.96 -0.53 15.77
C PHE A 229 -9.41 -1.28 17.04
N SER A 230 -10.72 -1.37 17.25
CA SER A 230 -11.36 -1.87 18.47
C SER A 230 -11.06 -3.33 18.81
N GLY A 231 -10.79 -4.16 17.82
CA GLY A 231 -10.51 -5.58 18.02
C GLY A 231 -9.09 -5.91 18.48
N TYR A 232 -8.22 -4.91 18.67
CA TYR A 232 -6.88 -5.12 19.22
C TYR A 232 -6.82 -4.96 20.75
N ALA A 233 -5.89 -5.67 21.38
CA ALA A 233 -5.68 -5.65 22.83
C ALA A 233 -4.31 -5.10 23.26
N MET A 234 -3.42 -4.86 22.29
CA MET A 234 -2.11 -4.27 22.54
C MET A 234 -2.25 -2.75 22.64
N PRO A 235 -1.40 -2.04 23.42
CA PRO A 235 -1.30 -0.59 23.36
C PRO A 235 -1.06 -0.08 21.94
N GLN A 236 -1.81 0.94 21.54
CA GLN A 236 -1.76 1.54 20.22
C GLN A 236 -1.35 3.01 20.29
N VAL A 237 -0.81 3.52 19.19
CA VAL A 237 -0.68 4.96 18.96
C VAL A 237 -1.46 5.27 17.70
N ILE A 238 -2.54 6.04 17.82
CA ILE A 238 -3.43 6.41 16.72
C ILE A 238 -3.33 7.91 16.51
N ASP A 239 -2.88 8.33 15.33
CA ASP A 239 -2.71 9.74 14.98
C ASP A 239 -3.54 10.06 13.74
N LEU A 240 -4.55 10.91 13.91
CA LEU A 240 -5.50 11.30 12.86
C LEU A 240 -4.99 12.44 11.97
N ARG A 241 -3.77 12.93 12.18
CA ARG A 241 -3.21 14.01 11.35
C ARG A 241 -2.72 13.44 10.01
N GLN A 242 -3.04 14.13 8.93
CA GLN A 242 -2.42 13.84 7.62
C GLN A 242 -0.89 13.83 7.71
N GLY A 243 -0.25 12.92 7.00
CA GLY A 243 1.20 12.72 7.02
C GLY A 243 1.73 12.01 8.27
N ALA A 244 0.88 11.72 9.27
CA ALA A 244 1.29 11.03 10.48
C ALA A 244 1.23 9.51 10.32
N PHE A 245 2.01 8.83 11.16
CA PHE A 245 2.01 7.39 11.31
C PHE A 245 1.41 6.97 12.65
N SER A 246 0.77 5.82 12.65
CA SER A 246 0.15 5.14 13.77
C SER A 246 0.80 3.77 14.00
N ASN A 247 0.82 3.34 15.25
CA ASN A 247 1.23 2.02 15.71
C ASN A 247 -0.04 1.22 16.03
N VAL A 248 -0.39 0.28 15.17
CA VAL A 248 -1.70 -0.39 15.21
C VAL A 248 -1.51 -1.91 15.27
N GLY A 249 -2.27 -2.59 16.14
CA GLY A 249 -2.27 -4.06 16.19
C GLY A 249 -0.93 -4.69 16.60
N GLY A 250 -0.15 -4.01 17.44
CA GLY A 250 1.17 -4.49 17.91
C GLY A 250 2.31 -4.33 16.89
N MET A 251 2.09 -3.58 15.81
CA MET A 251 3.11 -3.12 14.88
C MET A 251 3.45 -1.65 15.12
N VAL A 252 4.54 -1.18 14.51
CA VAL A 252 5.03 0.21 14.66
C VAL A 252 5.09 0.87 13.29
N GLY A 253 4.54 2.07 13.17
CA GLY A 253 4.57 2.89 11.95
C GLY A 253 3.88 2.25 10.74
N ASN A 254 2.87 1.40 10.97
CA ASN A 254 2.26 0.54 9.95
C ASN A 254 1.00 1.11 9.31
N VAL A 255 0.35 2.08 9.96
CA VAL A 255 -0.81 2.78 9.39
C VAL A 255 -0.45 4.25 9.25
N SER A 256 -0.75 4.88 8.12
CA SER A 256 -0.57 6.32 7.93
C SER A 256 -1.73 6.96 7.18
N ILE A 257 -1.78 8.29 7.20
CA ILE A 257 -2.78 9.10 6.49
C ILE A 257 -2.07 9.88 5.40
N ALA A 258 -2.49 9.74 4.14
CA ALA A 258 -1.90 10.47 3.04
C ALA A 258 -2.12 11.99 3.19
N ILE A 259 -1.22 12.78 2.57
CA ILE A 259 -1.37 14.24 2.54
C ILE A 259 -2.66 14.62 1.80
N GLY A 260 -3.42 15.56 2.35
CA GLY A 260 -4.70 16.03 1.82
C GLY A 260 -5.93 15.23 2.27
N VAL A 261 -5.75 14.21 3.11
CA VAL A 261 -6.84 13.39 3.66
C VAL A 261 -7.16 13.83 5.09
N THR A 262 -8.45 13.87 5.45
CA THR A 262 -8.91 14.04 6.83
C THR A 262 -9.57 12.74 7.26
N ILE A 263 -9.26 12.26 8.46
CA ILE A 263 -9.99 11.17 9.13
C ILE A 263 -10.52 11.75 10.44
N GLU A 264 -11.82 11.68 10.65
CA GLU A 264 -12.50 12.40 11.73
C GLU A 264 -12.50 11.60 13.04
N ASN A 265 -12.57 10.27 12.97
CA ASN A 265 -12.88 9.47 14.15
C ASN A 265 -11.85 8.36 14.39
N ALA A 266 -11.69 8.00 15.67
CA ALA A 266 -10.84 6.89 16.10
C ALA A 266 -11.54 6.05 17.16
N ILE A 267 -11.42 4.74 17.04
CA ILE A 267 -11.84 3.77 18.04
C ILE A 267 -10.62 2.93 18.42
N GLY A 268 -10.13 3.15 19.65
CA GLY A 268 -9.07 2.38 20.29
C GLY A 268 -9.52 0.98 20.69
N GLY A 269 -8.57 0.18 21.15
CA GLY A 269 -8.73 -1.22 21.54
C GLY A 269 -9.05 -1.40 23.02
N THR A 270 -8.53 -2.48 23.59
CA THR A 270 -8.60 -2.74 25.05
C THR A 270 -7.28 -2.52 25.78
N GLY A 271 -6.25 -2.09 25.03
CA GLY A 271 -4.93 -1.71 25.56
C GLY A 271 -4.91 -0.26 26.05
N ALA A 272 -3.83 0.16 26.71
CA ALA A 272 -3.66 1.57 27.07
C ALA A 272 -3.19 2.36 25.84
N ASP A 273 -4.12 3.01 25.14
CA ASP A 273 -3.89 3.62 23.85
C ASP A 273 -3.51 5.11 23.97
N THR A 274 -2.75 5.63 23.01
CA THR A 274 -2.55 7.07 22.82
C THR A 274 -3.23 7.47 21.53
N ILE A 275 -4.23 8.36 21.61
CA ILE A 275 -5.03 8.80 20.46
C ILE A 275 -4.91 10.31 20.31
N ARG A 276 -4.48 10.75 19.13
CA ARG A 276 -4.33 12.16 18.77
C ARG A 276 -5.26 12.49 17.61
N GLY A 277 -6.18 13.42 17.84
CA GLY A 277 -7.02 14.02 16.82
C GLY A 277 -6.23 14.98 15.92
N ASN A 278 -6.95 15.70 15.07
CA ASN A 278 -6.40 16.62 14.08
C ASN A 278 -6.98 18.02 14.27
N SER A 279 -7.37 18.69 13.18
CA SER A 279 -7.93 20.04 13.23
C SER A 279 -9.42 20.09 12.88
N ALA A 280 -10.02 18.95 12.56
CA ALA A 280 -11.46 18.78 12.39
C ALA A 280 -12.09 18.40 13.73
N ASP A 281 -13.43 18.40 13.80
CA ASP A 281 -14.14 17.93 14.98
C ASP A 281 -14.01 16.40 15.07
N ASN A 282 -13.28 15.90 16.08
CA ASN A 282 -13.02 14.46 16.20
C ASN A 282 -13.96 13.77 17.19
N THR A 283 -14.46 12.57 16.84
CA THR A 283 -15.07 11.65 17.83
C THR A 283 -14.10 10.53 18.16
N ILE A 284 -13.67 10.47 19.41
CA ILE A 284 -12.65 9.53 19.88
C ILE A 284 -13.23 8.62 20.96
N THR A 285 -13.14 7.31 20.73
CA THR A 285 -13.50 6.28 21.72
C THR A 285 -12.25 5.51 22.11
N GLY A 286 -11.76 5.65 23.35
CA GLY A 286 -10.60 4.88 23.83
C GLY A 286 -10.91 3.40 24.07
N ASN A 287 -12.18 3.09 24.37
CA ASN A 287 -12.66 1.79 24.85
C ASN A 287 -12.10 1.40 26.22
N GLY A 288 -11.32 0.32 26.33
CA GLY A 288 -10.79 -0.17 27.60
C GLY A 288 -9.31 0.11 27.69
N GLY A 289 -8.79 0.29 28.90
CA GLY A 289 -7.38 0.65 29.09
C GLY A 289 -7.26 1.99 29.81
N ALA A 290 -6.01 2.42 30.02
CA ALA A 290 -5.71 3.74 30.56
C ALA A 290 -5.23 4.62 29.41
N ASP A 291 -6.19 5.19 28.68
CA ASP A 291 -5.92 5.88 27.42
C ASP A 291 -5.48 7.33 27.63
N VAL A 292 -4.66 7.83 26.71
CA VAL A 292 -4.29 9.25 26.60
C VAL A 292 -4.91 9.79 25.32
N ILE A 293 -5.83 10.74 25.45
CA ILE A 293 -6.56 11.31 24.33
C ILE A 293 -6.27 12.82 24.24
N ASP A 294 -5.78 13.26 23.09
CA ASP A 294 -5.62 14.67 22.71
C ASP A 294 -6.51 14.93 21.49
N GLY A 295 -7.61 15.65 21.66
CA GLY A 295 -8.54 15.98 20.56
C GLY A 295 -7.91 16.84 19.46
N GLY A 296 -6.88 17.63 19.78
CA GLY A 296 -6.28 18.56 18.84
C GLY A 296 -7.02 19.90 18.79
N LEU A 297 -7.25 20.42 17.58
CA LEU A 297 -8.07 21.61 17.36
C LEU A 297 -9.46 21.18 16.91
N GLY A 298 -10.46 22.03 17.12
CA GLY A 298 -11.85 21.71 16.77
C GLY A 298 -12.71 21.55 18.01
N THR A 299 -13.93 21.05 17.81
CA THR A 299 -14.85 20.67 18.88
C THR A 299 -14.89 19.15 18.98
N ASP A 300 -14.06 18.61 19.88
CA ASP A 300 -13.87 17.17 19.98
C ASP A 300 -14.80 16.52 21.01
N THR A 301 -15.21 15.29 20.71
CA THR A 301 -16.03 14.46 21.58
C THR A 301 -15.26 13.21 21.98
N VAL A 302 -15.00 13.06 23.28
CA VAL A 302 -14.48 11.81 23.85
C VAL A 302 -15.64 10.97 24.37
N VAL A 303 -15.77 9.75 23.85
CA VAL A 303 -16.84 8.82 24.21
C VAL A 303 -16.33 7.83 25.24
N PHE A 304 -16.95 7.86 26.42
CA PHE A 304 -16.78 6.84 27.46
C PHE A 304 -18.02 5.96 27.49
N SER A 305 -17.83 4.64 27.43
CA SER A 305 -18.93 3.67 27.50
C SER A 305 -18.65 2.63 28.59
N GLY A 306 -19.69 2.28 29.35
CA GLY A 306 -19.59 1.29 30.43
C GLY A 306 -20.55 1.56 31.58
N PRO A 307 -20.62 0.65 32.57
CA PRO A 307 -21.52 0.79 33.74
C PRO A 307 -21.21 2.03 34.60
N ARG A 308 -20.01 2.57 34.49
CA ARG A 308 -19.58 3.85 35.06
C ARG A 308 -18.68 4.55 34.04
N ALA A 309 -19.19 5.61 33.43
CA ALA A 309 -18.46 6.49 32.53
C ALA A 309 -18.31 7.83 33.26
N ASN A 310 -17.13 8.10 33.80
CA ASN A 310 -16.77 9.36 34.45
C ASN A 310 -15.42 9.82 33.92
#